data_AF-A0A3D4VZI2-F1
#
_entry.id   AF-A0A3D4VZI2-F1
#
_cell.length_a   1.000
_cell.length_b   1.000
_cell.length_c   1.000
_cell.angle_alpha   90.00
_cell.angle_beta   90.00
_cell.angle_gamma   90.00
#
_symmetry.space_group_name_H-M   'P 1'
#
loop_
_entity.id
_entity.type
_entity.pdbx_description
1 polymer ?
#
loop_
_entity_poly.entity_id
_entity_poly.type
_entity_poly.pdbx_seq_one_letter_code
_entity_poly.pdbx_strand_id
1 'polypeptide(L)'
;EFPGLTGMEKMASIMQKLRDEPLTEIGGHKVVKVMDYKKPEETGLPAANVLIYTLENGATVVVRPSGTEPKIKTYFTTLGKTLEEAQAQKDALAAAIEPILK
;
A
#
# COMPACT_ATOMS: atom_id res chain seq x y z
N GLU A 1 -19.38 16.15 3.09
CA GLU A 1 -19.18 15.16 4.17
C GLU A 1 -19.89 13.88 3.77
N PHE A 2 -19.23 12.72 3.90
CA PHE A 2 -19.84 11.42 3.57
C PHE A 2 -20.13 10.68 4.89
N PRO A 3 -21.40 10.40 5.23
CA PRO A 3 -21.75 9.79 6.51
C PRO A 3 -21.22 8.35 6.58
N GLY A 4 -20.34 8.11 7.56
CA GLY A 4 -19.99 6.86 8.25
C GLY A 4 -19.85 5.55 7.46
N LEU A 5 -20.95 5.05 6.89
CA LEU A 5 -21.04 3.75 6.20
C LEU A 5 -20.32 3.77 4.85
N THR A 6 -20.52 4.85 4.08
CA THR A 6 -19.97 4.99 2.71
C THR A 6 -18.44 5.02 2.66
N GLY A 7 -17.79 5.62 3.66
CA GLY A 7 -16.32 5.73 3.71
C GLY A 7 -15.63 4.39 4.01
N MET A 8 -16.22 3.60 4.92
CA MET A 8 -15.70 2.27 5.25
C MET A 8 -15.90 1.28 4.09
N GLU A 9 -17.06 1.32 3.42
CA GLU A 9 -17.33 0.50 2.23
C GLU A 9 -16.39 0.84 1.08
N LYS A 10 -16.17 2.15 0.83
CA LYS A 10 -15.22 2.60 -0.19
C LYS A 10 -13.80 2.11 0.09
N MET A 11 -13.34 2.23 1.34
CA MET A 11 -12.04 1.72 1.76
C MET A 11 -11.92 0.20 1.60
N ALA A 12 -12.97 -0.55 1.95
CA ALA A 12 -13.01 -2.00 1.76
C ALA A 12 -12.93 -2.38 0.27
N SER A 13 -13.66 -1.65 -0.58
CA SER A 13 -13.63 -1.83 -2.04
C SER A 13 -12.25 -1.55 -2.64
N ILE A 14 -11.58 -0.47 -2.23
CA ILE A 14 -10.20 -0.18 -2.67
C ILE A 14 -9.25 -1.31 -2.26
N MET A 15 -9.33 -1.78 -1.01
CA MET A 15 -8.47 -2.87 -0.53
C MET A 15 -8.77 -4.22 -1.19
N GLN A 16 -10.00 -4.44 -1.65
CA GLN A 16 -10.38 -5.63 -2.41
C GLN A 16 -9.87 -5.53 -3.85
N LYS A 17 -10.05 -4.37 -4.50
CA LYS A 17 -9.52 -4.10 -5.84
C LYS A 17 -8.00 -4.31 -5.91
N LEU A 18 -7.25 -3.82 -4.93
CA LEU A 18 -5.80 -4.04 -4.86
C LEU A 18 -5.39 -5.52 -4.68
N ARG A 19 -6.30 -6.38 -4.21
CA ARG A 19 -6.07 -7.83 -4.13
C ARG A 19 -6.40 -8.55 -5.42
N ASP A 20 -7.52 -8.17 -6.02
CA ASP A 20 -8.02 -8.79 -7.25
C ASP A 20 -7.17 -8.37 -8.46
N GLU A 21 -6.70 -7.11 -8.44
CA GLU A 21 -5.86 -6.49 -9.45
C GLU A 21 -4.61 -5.87 -8.77
N PRO A 22 -3.62 -6.70 -8.37
CA PRO A 22 -2.41 -6.20 -7.75
C PRO A 22 -1.66 -5.25 -8.69
N LEU A 23 -1.09 -4.19 -8.12
CA LEU A 23 -0.26 -3.25 -8.87
C LEU A 23 0.97 -3.96 -9.43
N THR A 24 1.28 -3.69 -10.70
CA THR A 24 2.48 -4.20 -11.37
C THR A 24 3.62 -3.18 -11.40
N GLU A 25 3.32 -1.91 -11.13
CA GLU A 25 4.27 -0.80 -11.10
C GLU A 25 3.78 0.29 -10.13
N ILE A 26 4.70 0.93 -9.41
CA ILE A 26 4.43 2.09 -8.57
C ILE A 26 5.55 3.11 -8.76
N GLY A 27 5.20 4.33 -9.19
CA GLY A 27 6.16 5.42 -9.35
C GLY A 27 7.30 5.11 -10.35
N GLY A 28 6.99 4.38 -11.44
CA GLY A 28 7.98 3.99 -12.44
C GLY A 28 8.84 2.78 -12.06
N HIS A 29 8.56 2.12 -10.93
CA HIS A 29 9.28 0.93 -10.47
C HIS A 29 8.37 -0.29 -10.51
N LYS A 30 8.81 -1.37 -11.15
CA LYS A 30 8.08 -2.64 -11.21
C LYS A 30 7.90 -3.23 -9.83
N VAL A 31 6.71 -3.79 -9.59
CA VAL A 31 6.43 -4.61 -8.42
C VAL A 31 6.99 -6.00 -8.67
N VAL A 32 7.93 -6.42 -7.83
CA VAL A 32 8.59 -7.74 -7.91
C VAL A 32 7.98 -8.76 -6.95
N LYS A 33 7.26 -8.29 -5.92
CA LYS A 33 6.56 -9.15 -4.97
C LYS A 33 5.35 -8.43 -4.37
N VAL A 34 4.26 -9.16 -4.21
CA VAL A 34 3.09 -8.74 -3.44
C VAL A 34 2.89 -9.75 -2.32
N MET A 35 2.74 -9.28 -1.08
CA MET A 35 2.45 -10.13 0.07
C MET A 35 1.13 -9.67 0.71
N ASP A 36 0.19 -10.61 0.88
CA ASP A 36 -1.09 -10.37 1.54
C ASP A 36 -1.14 -11.04 2.90
N TYR A 37 -1.17 -10.22 3.95
CA TYR A 37 -1.25 -10.73 5.32
C TYR A 37 -2.63 -11.26 5.68
N LYS A 38 -3.63 -11.19 4.79
CA LYS A 38 -4.87 -11.95 4.99
C LYS A 38 -4.67 -13.47 4.80
N LYS A 39 -3.54 -13.89 4.23
CA LYS A 39 -3.21 -15.28 3.97
C LYS A 39 -2.15 -15.77 4.97
N PRO A 40 -2.55 -16.20 6.17
CA PRO A 40 -1.62 -16.69 7.19
C PRO A 40 -0.75 -17.85 6.70
N GLU A 41 -1.21 -18.64 5.75
CA GLU A 41 -0.47 -19.72 5.08
C GLU A 41 0.74 -19.23 4.27
N GLU A 42 0.71 -18.01 3.76
CA GLU A 42 1.83 -17.40 3.02
C GLU A 42 2.84 -16.69 3.95
N THR A 43 2.39 -16.28 5.14
CA THR A 43 3.18 -15.41 6.03
C THR A 43 3.62 -16.08 7.33
N GLY A 44 2.94 -17.13 7.78
CA GLY A 44 3.12 -17.72 9.10
C GLY A 44 2.68 -16.81 10.25
N LEU A 45 1.94 -15.74 9.97
CA LEU A 45 1.55 -14.71 10.92
C LEU A 45 0.03 -14.62 11.05
N PRO A 46 -0.50 -14.06 12.16
CA PRO A 46 -1.94 -13.81 12.28
C PRO A 46 -2.48 -12.97 11.14
N ALA A 47 -3.67 -13.34 10.65
CA ALA A 47 -4.29 -12.66 9.52
C ALA A 47 -4.50 -11.16 9.82
N ALA A 48 -4.07 -10.31 8.90
CA ALA A 48 -4.21 -8.86 8.99
C ALA A 48 -4.55 -8.26 7.63
N ASN A 49 -5.31 -7.16 7.61
CA ASN A 49 -5.63 -6.47 6.36
C ASN A 49 -4.46 -5.58 5.92
N VAL A 50 -3.40 -6.19 5.41
CA VAL A 50 -2.17 -5.51 5.00
C VAL A 50 -1.71 -6.11 3.67
N LEU A 51 -1.45 -5.23 2.70
CA LEU A 51 -0.73 -5.55 1.47
C LEU A 51 0.65 -4.92 1.50
N ILE A 52 1.67 -5.68 1.12
CA ILE A 52 3.04 -5.17 0.95
C ILE A 52 3.45 -5.37 -0.50
N TYR A 53 3.82 -4.27 -1.16
CA TYR A 53 4.42 -4.26 -2.49
C TYR A 53 5.92 -4.06 -2.34
N THR A 54 6.72 -5.01 -2.81
CA THR A 54 8.17 -4.85 -2.95
C THR A 54 8.49 -4.45 -4.38
N LEU A 55 9.26 -3.39 -4.56
CA LEU A 55 9.62 -2.81 -5.84
C LEU A 55 11.01 -3.28 -6.28
N GLU A 56 11.28 -3.27 -7.58
CA GLU A 56 12.54 -3.78 -8.17
C GLU A 56 13.79 -3.04 -7.68
N ASN A 57 13.63 -1.79 -7.23
CA ASN A 57 14.70 -0.97 -6.65
C ASN A 57 14.93 -1.23 -5.15
N GLY A 58 14.22 -2.19 -4.56
CA GLY A 58 14.30 -2.56 -3.14
C GLY A 58 13.39 -1.76 -2.21
N ALA A 59 12.68 -0.73 -2.70
CA ALA A 59 11.71 -0.01 -1.90
C ALA A 59 10.47 -0.87 -1.62
N THR A 60 9.74 -0.54 -0.54
CA THR A 60 8.46 -1.18 -0.23
C THR A 60 7.36 -0.17 0.01
N VAL A 61 6.15 -0.52 -0.41
CA VAL A 61 4.92 0.23 -0.15
C VAL A 61 3.93 -0.68 0.57
N VAL A 62 3.58 -0.31 1.79
CA VAL A 62 2.61 -1.04 2.62
C VAL A 62 1.28 -0.29 2.59
N VAL A 63 0.19 -1.00 2.32
CA VAL A 63 -1.17 -0.44 2.27
C VAL A 63 -2.04 -1.17 3.29
N ARG A 64 -2.67 -0.42 4.20
CA ARG A 64 -3.63 -0.98 5.17
C ARG A 64 -4.80 -0.04 5.44
N PRO A 65 -6.04 -0.54 5.57
CA PRO A 65 -7.15 0.26 6.05
C PRO A 65 -7.03 0.52 7.57
N SER A 66 -7.53 1.66 8.02
CA SER A 66 -7.69 1.94 9.45
C SER A 66 -8.93 1.23 9.98
N GLY A 67 -8.85 0.64 11.18
CA GLY A 67 -9.99 -0.09 11.78
C GLY A 67 -11.04 0.83 12.41
N THR A 68 -10.67 2.08 12.73
CA THR A 68 -11.51 3.01 13.50
C THR A 68 -11.98 4.22 12.71
N GLU A 69 -11.38 4.48 11.54
CA GLU A 69 -11.65 5.68 10.74
C GLU A 69 -11.65 5.30 9.25
N PRO A 70 -12.45 5.95 8.40
CA PRO A 70 -12.51 5.66 6.97
C PRO A 70 -11.28 6.22 6.22
N LYS A 71 -10.09 5.69 6.51
CA LYS A 71 -8.82 6.08 5.90
C LYS A 71 -7.89 4.91 5.65
N ILE A 72 -7.19 4.94 4.51
CA ILE A 72 -6.10 4.01 4.20
C ILE A 72 -4.79 4.63 4.65
N LYS A 73 -3.97 3.86 5.37
CA LYS A 73 -2.61 4.24 5.78
C LYS A 73 -1.62 3.59 4.83
N THR A 74 -0.69 4.39 4.33
CA THR A 74 0.44 3.94 3.53
C THR A 74 1.74 4.14 4.30
N TYR A 75 2.63 3.15 4.19
CA TYR A 75 3.98 3.22 4.75
C TYR A 75 4.98 2.94 3.63
N PHE A 76 6.09 3.65 3.65
CA PHE A 76 7.11 3.58 2.62
C PHE A 76 8.44 3.24 3.28
N THR A 77 9.13 2.25 2.74
CA THR A 77 10.56 2.05 3.01
C THR A 77 11.31 2.34 1.72
N THR A 78 12.19 3.32 1.76
CA THR A 78 12.95 3.79 0.61
C THR A 78 14.44 3.71 0.87
N LEU A 79 15.21 3.70 -0.21
CA LEU A 79 16.64 3.47 -0.22
C LEU A 79 17.29 4.62 -1.00
N GLY A 80 18.25 5.29 -0.39
CA GLY A 80 19.04 6.34 -1.02
C GLY A 80 20.44 6.36 -0.43
N LYS A 81 21.41 6.89 -1.17
CA LYS A 81 22.78 7.09 -0.64
C LYS A 81 22.79 8.22 0.40
N THR A 82 21.80 9.11 0.32
CA THR A 82 21.57 10.20 1.27
C THR A 82 20.13 10.15 1.77
N LEU A 83 19.88 10.84 2.88
CA LEU A 83 18.52 11.03 3.40
C LEU A 83 17.64 11.77 2.38
N GLU A 84 18.21 12.74 1.66
CA GLU A 84 17.49 13.51 0.64
C GLU A 84 17.03 12.64 -0.52
N GLU A 85 17.89 11.75 -1.03
CA GLU A 85 17.53 10.78 -2.07
C GLU A 85 16.42 9.83 -1.60
N ALA A 86 16.54 9.29 -0.37
CA ALA A 86 15.54 8.39 0.20
C ALA A 86 14.19 9.09 0.42
N GLN A 87 14.22 10.37 0.82
CA GLN A 87 13.03 11.19 1.03
C GLN A 87 12.36 11.53 -0.31
N ALA A 88 13.12 11.94 -1.32
CA ALA A 88 12.60 12.22 -2.65
C ALA A 88 11.93 10.98 -3.27
N GLN A 89 12.54 9.80 -3.10
CA GLN A 89 11.92 8.54 -3.52
C GLN A 89 10.61 8.28 -2.78
N LYS A 90 10.55 8.52 -1.47
CA LYS A 90 9.34 8.32 -0.66
C LYS A 90 8.22 9.26 -1.10
N ASP A 91 8.54 10.49 -1.45
CA ASP A 91 7.56 11.48 -1.90
C ASP A 91 7.04 11.15 -3.31
N ALA A 92 7.90 10.68 -4.21
CA ALA A 92 7.50 10.18 -5.53
C ALA A 92 6.55 8.97 -5.42
N LEU A 93 6.86 8.00 -4.55
CA LEU A 93 5.98 6.85 -4.31
C LEU A 93 4.66 7.24 -3.66
N ALA A 94 4.68 8.19 -2.72
CA ALA A 94 3.46 8.70 -2.10
C ALA A 94 2.54 9.39 -3.10
N ALA A 95 3.09 10.25 -3.97
CA ALA A 95 2.35 10.90 -5.03
C ALA A 95 1.79 9.89 -6.06
N ALA A 96 2.55 8.84 -6.39
CA ALA A 96 2.13 7.81 -7.33
C ALA A 96 0.97 6.95 -6.80
N ILE A 97 0.96 6.63 -5.50
CA ILE A 97 -0.09 5.76 -4.93
C ILE A 97 -1.35 6.51 -4.53
N GLU A 98 -1.26 7.80 -4.20
CA GLU A 98 -2.40 8.60 -3.78
C GLU A 98 -3.62 8.53 -4.74
N PRO A 99 -3.50 8.68 -6.07
CA PRO A 99 -4.65 8.59 -6.98
C PRO A 99 -5.26 7.18 -7.06
N ILE A 100 -4.49 6.14 -6.72
CA ILE A 100 -4.96 4.74 -6.74
C ILE A 100 -5.88 4.47 -5.53
N LEU A 101 -5.67 5.19 -4.43
CA LEU A 101 -6.40 5.01 -3.16
C LEU A 101 -7.61 5.94 -3.02
N LYS A 102 -8.03 6.60 -4.10
CA LYS A 102 -9.14 7.57 -4.11
C LYS A 102 -10.42 7.03 -4.73
#